data_AF-A0A2T4X1M2-F1
#
_entry.id   AF-A0A2T4X1M2-F1
#
_cell.length_a   1.000
_cell.length_b   1.000
_cell.length_c   1.000
_cell.angle_alpha   90.00
_cell.angle_beta   90.00
_cell.angle_gamma   90.00
#
_symmetry.space_group_name_H-M   'P 1'
#
loop_
_entity.id
_entity.type
_entity.pdbx_description
1 polymer ?
#
loop_
_entity_poly.entity_id
_entity_poly.type
_entity_poly.pdbx_seq_one_letter_code
_entity_poly.pdbx_strand_id
1 'polypeptide(L)'
;MKAPPPSHGNVQALAGVGVEYTPDPGFTGYDQFEYQVCDLSNPSPLCAVATVTVLINCSDVSGYNLISGAVYEDANQNGVNEVETGQGGATVYLYNDNNQNGIRDAGDTQEATATTAPDGTYSFSITPVYYTPGSLTVAISQNTDDAWEKDNGGVENDKDDHEIGKIEFWTGLRFQNLNIPAGAVITNAYVAYYSSRDETNTVAAVNFFTELSSSPATFVEQIYGISSRSLSTGSVYWNMGGWFQDDLYQSPDLSSVIQEVIDLGSWSAGDNLVIVAEGLGSQKRKYRTHDKNPVQAPRLYVDYLIPGQDEYAYVVEVDPASLPGAAMLTTDNVETAYFTGLDQVDCLNDFGFFPGSPPTVTLDDPADGTIYTSLQTITLAATVARSVLHSIFQTILQRCPSPILALGSCSWALSK
;
A
#
# COMPACT_ATOMS: atom_id res chain seq x y z
N MET A 1 4.49 46.75 -11.36
CA MET A 1 4.32 45.85 -10.20
C MET A 1 4.14 46.73 -8.97
N LYS A 2 2.99 46.64 -8.28
CA LYS A 2 2.65 47.48 -7.11
C LYS A 2 1.87 46.67 -6.04
N ALA A 3 2.16 45.38 -5.95
CA ALA A 3 1.51 44.42 -5.06
C ALA A 3 2.57 43.77 -4.15
N PRO A 4 2.18 43.12 -3.02
CA PRO A 4 3.14 42.50 -2.12
C PRO A 4 3.96 41.43 -2.87
N PRO A 5 5.29 41.37 -2.65
CA PRO A 5 6.13 40.29 -3.17
C PRO A 5 5.71 38.95 -2.54
N PRO A 6 6.08 37.81 -3.17
CA PRO A 6 6.02 36.52 -2.50
C PRO A 6 6.73 36.55 -1.14
N SER A 7 6.26 35.74 -0.21
CA SER A 7 6.84 35.64 1.13
C SER A 7 8.11 34.78 1.17
N HIS A 8 8.22 33.80 0.26
CA HIS A 8 9.26 32.78 0.29
C HIS A 8 9.95 32.58 -1.08
N GLY A 9 10.22 33.68 -1.77
CA GLY A 9 10.93 33.63 -3.03
C GLY A 9 11.05 34.98 -3.72
N ASN A 10 11.38 34.94 -5.00
CA ASN A 10 11.46 36.11 -5.86
C ASN A 10 10.68 35.89 -7.15
N VAL A 11 9.98 36.93 -7.61
CA VAL A 11 9.33 36.95 -8.92
C VAL A 11 10.02 37.96 -9.83
N GLN A 12 10.50 37.48 -10.97
CA GLN A 12 11.05 38.31 -12.03
C GLN A 12 10.13 38.33 -13.25
N ALA A 13 9.78 39.51 -13.75
CA ALA A 13 9.04 39.64 -15.00
C ALA A 13 9.94 39.35 -16.21
N LEU A 14 9.53 38.43 -17.08
CA LEU A 14 10.18 38.11 -18.35
C LEU A 14 9.50 38.90 -19.46
N ALA A 15 10.24 39.83 -20.07
CA ALA A 15 9.71 40.77 -21.06
C ALA A 15 8.98 40.07 -22.21
N GLY A 16 7.65 40.20 -22.24
CA GLY A 16 6.78 39.67 -23.29
C GLY A 16 6.49 38.16 -23.21
N VAL A 17 6.95 37.46 -22.17
CA VAL A 17 6.87 35.99 -22.09
C VAL A 17 6.17 35.50 -20.81
N GLY A 18 6.25 36.23 -19.69
CA GLY A 18 5.58 35.84 -18.45
C GLY A 18 6.31 36.31 -17.20
N VAL A 19 6.27 35.49 -16.15
CA VAL A 19 6.97 35.68 -14.88
C VAL A 19 7.79 34.42 -14.57
N GLU A 20 8.94 34.59 -13.93
CA GLU A 20 9.79 33.54 -13.39
C GLU A 20 9.74 33.64 -11.86
N TYR A 21 9.41 32.54 -11.19
CA TYR A 21 9.42 32.45 -9.73
C TYR A 21 10.58 31.56 -9.29
N THR A 22 11.38 32.07 -8.36
CA THR A 22 12.49 31.35 -7.72
C THR A 22 12.19 31.25 -6.23
N PRO A 23 11.89 30.05 -5.69
CA PRO A 23 11.66 29.90 -4.26
C PRO A 23 12.94 30.16 -3.47
N ASP A 24 12.78 30.56 -2.22
CA ASP A 24 13.88 30.63 -1.28
C ASP A 24 14.48 29.23 -1.09
N PRO A 25 15.81 29.09 -0.99
CA PRO A 25 16.44 27.78 -0.84
C PRO A 25 15.89 27.01 0.37
N GLY A 26 15.34 25.82 0.11
CA GLY A 26 14.77 24.94 1.14
C GLY A 26 13.33 25.24 1.52
N PHE A 27 12.68 26.24 0.91
CA PHE A 27 11.26 26.48 1.13
C PHE A 27 10.40 25.34 0.56
N THR A 28 9.42 24.90 1.34
CA THR A 28 8.35 23.99 0.95
C THR A 28 7.04 24.54 1.48
N GLY A 29 5.97 24.40 0.71
CA GLY A 29 4.66 24.98 1.07
C GLY A 29 4.11 25.90 0.01
N TYR A 30 3.08 26.64 0.40
CA TYR A 30 2.39 27.60 -0.46
C TYR A 30 3.05 28.98 -0.40
N ASP A 31 3.26 29.57 -1.56
CA ASP A 31 3.64 30.97 -1.69
C ASP A 31 2.67 31.67 -2.65
N GLN A 32 2.51 32.97 -2.52
CA GLN A 32 1.58 33.73 -3.35
C GLN A 32 2.12 35.09 -3.75
N PHE A 33 1.82 35.48 -4.98
CA PHE A 33 2.14 36.81 -5.48
C PHE A 33 1.07 37.29 -6.45
N GLU A 34 0.88 38.61 -6.55
CA GLU A 34 -0.02 39.17 -7.55
C GLU A 34 0.76 39.65 -8.78
N TYR A 35 0.19 39.42 -9.95
CA TYR A 35 0.68 40.00 -11.20
C TYR A 35 -0.39 40.90 -11.83
N GLN A 36 0.08 41.88 -12.60
CA GLN A 36 -0.77 42.84 -13.29
C GLN A 36 -0.50 42.76 -14.81
N VAL A 37 -1.57 42.59 -15.58
CA VAL A 37 -1.54 42.67 -17.04
C VAL A 37 -2.23 43.94 -17.46
N CYS A 38 -1.60 44.74 -18.34
CA CYS A 38 -2.18 45.94 -18.90
C CYS A 38 -2.33 45.78 -20.42
N ASP A 39 -3.45 46.25 -20.97
CA ASP A 39 -3.50 46.55 -22.40
C ASP A 39 -2.58 47.76 -22.69
N LEU A 40 -2.01 47.79 -23.90
CA LEU A 40 -1.11 48.87 -24.34
C LEU A 40 -1.83 49.91 -25.20
N SER A 41 -3.16 49.98 -25.12
CA SER A 41 -3.96 50.92 -25.90
C SER A 41 -3.77 52.35 -25.37
N ASN A 42 -3.77 53.30 -26.30
CA ASN A 42 -3.58 54.73 -26.02
C ASN A 42 -4.87 55.46 -26.45
N PRO A 43 -5.47 56.35 -25.62
CA PRO A 43 -4.92 56.98 -24.40
C PRO A 43 -5.23 56.30 -23.07
N SER A 44 -6.04 55.25 -23.06
CA SER A 44 -6.59 54.68 -21.82
C SER A 44 -6.23 53.20 -21.66
N PRO A 45 -5.01 52.87 -21.23
CA PRO A 45 -4.64 51.50 -20.93
C PRO A 45 -5.46 50.95 -19.77
N LEU A 46 -6.07 49.77 -19.94
CA LEU A 46 -6.76 49.04 -18.87
C LEU A 46 -5.84 47.97 -18.30
N CYS A 47 -5.85 47.79 -16.98
CA CYS A 47 -5.09 46.74 -16.32
C CYS A 47 -5.99 45.83 -15.49
N ALA A 48 -5.66 44.54 -15.44
CA ALA A 48 -6.24 43.53 -14.57
C ALA A 48 -5.16 42.97 -13.63
N VAL A 49 -5.56 42.62 -12.41
CA VAL A 49 -4.70 41.99 -11.40
C VAL A 49 -5.22 40.58 -11.12
N ALA A 50 -4.31 39.63 -10.94
CA ALA A 50 -4.63 38.27 -10.51
C ALA A 50 -3.55 37.75 -9.55
N THR A 51 -3.96 36.87 -8.64
CA THR A 51 -3.08 36.18 -7.69
C THR A 51 -2.60 34.86 -8.30
N VAL A 52 -1.31 34.59 -8.14
CA VAL A 52 -0.68 33.31 -8.44
C VAL A 52 -0.33 32.66 -7.11
N THR A 53 -0.78 31.43 -6.93
CA THR A 53 -0.38 30.57 -5.82
C THR A 53 0.59 29.51 -6.37
N VAL A 54 1.74 29.37 -5.73
CA VAL A 54 2.78 28.40 -6.06
C VAL A 54 2.87 27.40 -4.92
N LEU A 55 2.95 26.11 -5.25
CA LEU A 55 3.23 25.04 -4.28
C LEU A 55 4.62 24.48 -4.56
N ILE A 56 5.48 24.49 -3.54
CA ILE A 56 6.82 23.88 -3.58
C ILE A 56 6.82 22.62 -2.71
N ASN A 57 7.11 21.47 -3.31
CA ASN A 57 7.23 20.20 -2.60
C ASN A 57 8.65 20.02 -2.03
N CYS A 58 8.79 19.14 -1.04
CA CYS A 58 10.10 18.71 -0.56
C CYS A 58 10.82 17.81 -1.57
N SER A 59 12.13 17.63 -1.36
CA SER A 59 12.93 16.73 -2.20
C SER A 59 12.69 15.28 -1.81
N ASP A 60 12.67 14.40 -2.81
CA ASP A 60 12.61 12.96 -2.62
C ASP A 60 13.92 12.42 -2.00
N VAL A 61 13.81 11.25 -1.37
CA VAL A 61 14.96 10.51 -0.84
C VAL A 61 14.92 9.11 -1.43
N SER A 62 15.91 8.78 -2.27
CA SER A 62 15.95 7.49 -2.95
C SER A 62 15.96 6.31 -1.96
N GLY A 63 15.09 5.34 -2.20
CA GLY A 63 14.83 4.19 -1.35
C GLY A 63 13.72 4.39 -0.32
N TYR A 64 13.12 5.58 -0.23
CA TYR A 64 12.17 5.92 0.84
C TYR A 64 10.97 6.71 0.31
N ASN A 65 9.84 6.57 0.98
CA ASN A 65 8.79 7.58 0.95
C ASN A 65 8.98 8.57 2.09
N LEU A 66 8.76 9.85 1.82
CA LEU A 66 8.94 10.93 2.79
C LEU A 66 7.58 11.54 3.14
N ILE A 67 7.21 11.45 4.42
CA ILE A 67 6.14 12.27 4.99
C ILE A 67 6.80 13.39 5.79
N SER A 68 6.43 14.64 5.56
CA SER A 68 6.95 15.77 6.33
C SER A 68 5.90 16.88 6.49
N GLY A 69 6.19 17.79 7.41
CA GLY A 69 5.42 19.00 7.64
C GLY A 69 6.03 19.83 8.77
N ALA A 70 5.27 20.80 9.26
CA ALA A 70 5.65 21.67 10.35
C ALA A 70 4.52 21.87 11.36
N VAL A 71 4.87 22.00 12.64
CA VAL A 71 3.97 22.51 13.68
C VAL A 71 4.30 23.99 13.88
N TYR A 72 3.31 24.88 13.82
CA TYR A 72 3.54 26.33 13.80
C TYR A 72 2.53 27.12 14.63
N GLU A 73 2.97 28.29 15.13
CA GLU A 73 2.15 29.23 15.89
C GLU A 73 1.29 30.05 14.93
N ASP A 74 0.03 29.63 14.75
CA ASP A 74 -0.98 30.29 13.93
C ASP A 74 -1.57 31.51 14.66
N ALA A 75 -0.82 32.61 14.64
CA ALA A 75 -1.18 33.85 15.31
C ALA A 75 -2.46 34.51 14.77
N ASN A 76 -2.79 34.27 13.49
CA ASN A 76 -3.93 34.88 12.82
C ASN A 76 -5.17 33.95 12.76
N GLN A 77 -4.99 32.67 13.11
CA GLN A 77 -6.00 31.62 13.19
C GLN A 77 -6.66 31.29 11.84
N ASN A 78 -5.92 31.41 10.73
CA ASN A 78 -6.40 31.08 9.39
C ASN A 78 -6.13 29.62 8.98
N GLY A 79 -5.37 28.87 9.77
CA GLY A 79 -5.02 27.48 9.47
C GLY A 79 -4.06 27.30 8.29
N VAL A 80 -3.28 28.33 7.94
CA VAL A 80 -2.30 28.28 6.85
C VAL A 80 -0.92 28.70 7.37
N ASN A 81 0.13 28.00 6.95
CA ASN A 81 1.51 28.34 7.27
C ASN A 81 2.08 29.28 6.18
N GLU A 82 2.04 30.58 6.45
CA GLU A 82 2.40 31.72 5.60
C GLU A 82 3.53 32.60 6.20
N VAL A 83 4.54 32.01 6.87
CA VAL A 83 5.68 32.65 7.60
C VAL A 83 5.50 32.63 9.14
N GLU A 84 4.62 31.80 9.67
CA GLU A 84 4.45 31.63 11.11
C GLU A 84 5.69 31.04 11.78
N THR A 85 5.82 31.29 13.10
CA THR A 85 6.94 30.76 13.87
C THR A 85 6.72 29.27 14.13
N GLY A 86 7.68 28.44 13.72
CA GLY A 86 7.64 27.01 14.00
C GLY A 86 7.78 26.70 15.49
N GLN A 87 7.13 25.61 15.91
CA GLN A 87 7.11 25.14 17.29
C GLN A 87 7.96 23.88 17.44
N GLY A 88 9.14 24.03 18.03
CA GLY A 88 9.99 22.90 18.39
C GLY A 88 9.53 22.12 19.62
N GLY A 89 9.84 20.83 19.65
CA GLY A 89 9.53 19.96 20.78
C GLY A 89 8.11 19.38 20.82
N ALA A 90 7.28 19.64 19.79
CA ALA A 90 5.98 19.00 19.66
C ALA A 90 6.15 17.54 19.22
N THR A 91 5.29 16.65 19.71
CA THR A 91 5.29 15.24 19.35
C THR A 91 4.33 15.01 18.18
N VAL A 92 4.80 14.32 17.15
CA VAL A 92 4.00 13.91 15.99
C VAL A 92 4.08 12.39 15.85
N TYR A 93 2.93 11.74 15.75
CA TYR A 93 2.80 10.30 15.56
C TYR A 93 2.51 9.98 14.09
N LEU A 94 3.05 8.86 13.62
CA LEU A 94 2.71 8.28 12.33
C LEU A 94 2.00 6.95 12.58
N TYR A 95 0.84 6.77 11.98
CA TYR A 95 0.04 5.56 12.02
C TYR A 95 -0.13 4.97 10.62
N ASN A 96 -0.04 3.65 10.52
CA ASN A 96 -0.56 2.91 9.37
C ASN A 96 -2.10 2.96 9.45
N ASP A 97 -2.74 3.60 8.47
CA ASP A 97 -4.19 3.64 8.33
C ASP A 97 -4.66 2.32 7.71
N ASN A 98 -4.90 1.35 8.59
CA ASN A 98 -5.11 -0.04 8.19
C ASN A 98 -6.46 -0.25 7.50
N ASN A 99 -7.42 0.66 7.72
CA ASN A 99 -8.76 0.58 7.17
C ASN A 99 -9.04 1.64 6.08
N GLN A 100 -8.06 2.52 5.83
CA GLN A 100 -8.06 3.55 4.79
C GLN A 100 -9.21 4.55 4.93
N ASN A 101 -9.60 4.88 6.15
CA ASN A 101 -10.69 5.83 6.40
C ASN A 101 -10.21 7.28 6.60
N GLY A 102 -8.90 7.51 6.66
CA GLY A 102 -8.27 8.81 6.88
C GLY A 102 -8.45 9.36 8.30
N ILE A 103 -8.80 8.52 9.27
CA ILE A 103 -9.09 8.91 10.65
C ILE A 103 -8.30 7.99 11.58
N ARG A 104 -7.57 8.59 12.53
CA ARG A 104 -6.91 7.83 13.60
C ARG A 104 -7.94 7.09 14.48
N ASP A 105 -7.95 5.75 14.43
CA ASP A 105 -8.83 4.90 15.23
C ASP A 105 -8.10 3.72 15.91
N ALA A 106 -8.86 2.73 16.42
CA ALA A 106 -8.30 1.60 17.17
C ALA A 106 -7.79 0.45 16.27
N GLY A 107 -8.17 0.46 14.99
CA GLY A 107 -7.68 -0.46 13.97
C GLY A 107 -6.30 -0.08 13.44
N ASP A 108 -5.85 1.15 13.67
CA ASP A 108 -4.58 1.66 13.17
C ASP A 108 -3.41 1.28 14.06
N THR A 109 -2.25 1.10 13.43
CA THR A 109 -1.02 0.70 14.13
C THR A 109 0.00 1.84 14.06
N GLN A 110 0.52 2.25 15.21
CA GLN A 110 1.56 3.28 15.26
C GLN A 110 2.85 2.76 14.62
N GLU A 111 3.29 3.42 13.56
CA GLU A 111 4.51 3.10 12.82
C GLU A 111 5.72 3.81 13.42
N ALA A 112 5.58 5.11 13.67
CA ALA A 112 6.70 5.94 14.11
C ALA A 112 6.25 7.11 14.99
N THR A 113 7.24 7.80 15.57
CA THR A 113 7.06 9.04 16.32
C THR A 113 8.22 9.97 16.02
N ALA A 114 7.91 11.23 15.80
CA ALA A 114 8.87 12.31 15.61
C ALA A 114 8.66 13.38 16.68
N THR A 115 9.72 14.14 16.94
CA THR A 115 9.64 15.38 17.72
C THR A 115 10.10 16.51 16.80
N THR A 116 9.32 17.58 16.74
CA THR A 116 9.62 18.71 15.86
C THR A 116 10.96 19.35 16.22
N ALA A 117 11.72 19.71 15.18
CA ALA A 117 12.95 20.48 15.29
C ALA A 117 12.66 21.92 15.78
N PRO A 118 13.68 22.71 16.19
CA PRO A 118 13.46 24.07 16.70
C PRO A 118 12.69 25.02 15.77
N ASP A 119 12.70 24.76 14.46
CA ASP A 119 11.96 25.49 13.43
C ASP A 119 10.56 24.90 13.15
N GLY A 120 10.08 23.98 14.00
CA GLY A 120 8.76 23.34 13.87
C GLY A 120 8.71 22.16 12.92
N THR A 121 9.77 21.89 12.14
CA THR A 121 9.75 20.86 11.10
C THR A 121 9.84 19.44 11.66
N TYR A 122 9.23 18.48 10.97
CA TYR A 122 9.38 17.04 11.24
C TYR A 122 9.35 16.24 9.94
N SER A 123 9.85 15.00 9.99
CA SER A 123 9.75 14.07 8.86
C SER A 123 9.79 12.61 9.29
N PHE A 124 9.23 11.75 8.43
CA PHE A 124 9.29 10.29 8.50
C PHE A 124 9.81 9.76 7.17
N SER A 125 10.89 8.97 7.22
CA SER A 125 11.39 8.23 6.06
C SER A 125 10.94 6.78 6.17
N ILE A 126 10.08 6.36 5.26
CA ILE A 126 9.40 5.07 5.32
C ILE A 126 9.98 4.16 4.24
N THR A 127 10.40 2.95 4.62
CA THR A 127 10.68 1.86 3.67
C THR A 127 9.48 0.92 3.65
N PRO A 128 8.46 1.20 2.83
CA PRO A 128 7.28 0.36 2.80
C PRO A 128 7.62 -1.10 2.44
N VAL A 129 7.17 -2.04 3.27
CA VAL A 129 7.28 -3.48 2.99
C VAL A 129 5.90 -4.00 2.62
N TYR A 130 5.48 -3.74 1.38
CA TYR A 130 4.19 -4.20 0.85
C TYR A 130 4.16 -5.72 0.80
N TYR A 131 3.10 -6.35 1.30
CA TYR A 131 2.82 -7.76 1.03
C TYR A 131 1.37 -7.90 0.55
N THR A 132 1.17 -8.21 -0.72
CA THR A 132 -0.15 -8.56 -1.24
C THR A 132 -0.38 -10.05 -1.01
N PRO A 133 -1.39 -10.48 -0.24
CA PRO A 133 -1.67 -11.89 -0.07
C PRO A 133 -2.22 -12.49 -1.37
N GLY A 134 -1.66 -13.63 -1.76
CA GLY A 134 -2.13 -14.47 -2.86
C GLY A 134 -2.37 -15.89 -2.36
N SER A 135 -3.27 -16.60 -3.04
CA SER A 135 -3.46 -18.03 -2.84
C SER A 135 -3.76 -18.70 -4.17
N LEU A 136 -3.36 -19.97 -4.30
CA LEU A 136 -3.72 -20.80 -5.45
C LEU A 136 -3.99 -22.24 -5.04
N THR A 137 -4.82 -22.90 -5.84
CA THR A 137 -5.03 -24.35 -5.79
C THR A 137 -4.91 -24.91 -7.19
N VAL A 138 -3.97 -25.83 -7.39
CA VAL A 138 -3.68 -26.43 -8.70
C VAL A 138 -3.73 -27.94 -8.59
N ALA A 139 -4.54 -28.58 -9.43
CA ALA A 139 -4.55 -30.04 -9.57
C ALA A 139 -3.55 -30.48 -10.64
N ILE A 140 -3.09 -31.74 -10.55
CA ILE A 140 -2.50 -32.40 -11.72
C ILE A 140 -3.49 -32.34 -12.89
N SER A 141 -3.03 -31.96 -14.08
CA SER A 141 -3.89 -31.60 -15.21
C SER A 141 -3.72 -32.50 -16.45
N GLN A 142 -2.77 -33.43 -16.42
CA GLN A 142 -2.55 -34.43 -17.46
C GLN A 142 -1.91 -35.68 -16.88
N ASN A 143 -2.08 -36.81 -17.54
CA ASN A 143 -1.60 -38.12 -17.08
C ASN A 143 -0.07 -38.15 -16.89
N THR A 144 0.68 -37.44 -17.75
CA THR A 144 2.14 -37.43 -17.67
C THR A 144 2.69 -36.53 -16.55
N ASP A 145 1.83 -35.84 -15.81
CA ASP A 145 2.21 -34.94 -14.72
C ASP A 145 2.18 -35.60 -13.34
N ASP A 146 1.81 -36.87 -13.24
CA ASP A 146 2.09 -37.69 -12.09
C ASP A 146 2.77 -38.99 -12.51
N ALA A 147 3.77 -39.38 -11.74
CA ALA A 147 4.56 -40.56 -12.04
C ALA A 147 5.12 -41.17 -10.78
N TRP A 148 5.51 -42.43 -10.88
CA TRP A 148 6.36 -43.09 -9.88
C TRP A 148 7.55 -43.77 -10.56
N GLU A 149 8.60 -43.96 -9.79
CA GLU A 149 9.81 -44.66 -10.20
C GLU A 149 10.08 -45.79 -9.21
N LYS A 150 10.39 -46.97 -9.72
CA LYS A 150 10.77 -48.16 -8.93
C LYS A 150 12.27 -48.18 -8.63
N ASP A 151 12.70 -49.06 -7.73
CA ASP A 151 14.10 -49.27 -7.35
C ASP A 151 15.04 -49.62 -8.52
N ASN A 152 14.50 -50.27 -9.55
CA ASN A 152 15.21 -50.56 -10.80
C ASN A 152 15.28 -49.34 -11.77
N GLY A 153 14.78 -48.18 -11.36
CA GLY A 153 14.71 -46.94 -12.13
C GLY A 153 13.55 -46.85 -13.12
N GLY A 154 12.69 -47.87 -13.22
CA GLY A 154 11.55 -47.84 -14.14
C GLY A 154 10.53 -46.80 -13.74
N VAL A 155 10.29 -45.81 -14.61
CA VAL A 155 9.28 -44.76 -14.45
C VAL A 155 7.98 -45.16 -15.15
N GLU A 156 6.85 -44.99 -14.47
CA GLU A 156 5.51 -45.16 -15.05
C GLU A 156 4.67 -43.91 -14.75
N ASN A 157 3.90 -43.44 -15.74
CA ASN A 157 3.11 -42.20 -15.70
C ASN A 157 1.72 -42.38 -16.33
N ASP A 158 1.20 -43.62 -16.28
CA ASP A 158 -0.05 -44.04 -16.93
C ASP A 158 -0.91 -44.96 -16.04
N LYS A 159 -0.69 -44.93 -14.72
CA LYS A 159 -1.35 -45.84 -13.77
C LYS A 159 -2.55 -45.19 -13.11
N ASP A 160 -3.56 -45.99 -12.82
CA ASP A 160 -4.73 -45.57 -12.02
C ASP A 160 -4.35 -45.15 -10.57
N ASP A 161 -3.33 -45.77 -9.99
CA ASP A 161 -2.89 -45.49 -8.62
C ASP A 161 -1.37 -45.47 -8.57
N HIS A 162 -0.78 -44.50 -7.87
CA HIS A 162 0.65 -44.45 -7.57
C HIS A 162 0.91 -44.76 -6.10
N GLU A 163 2.11 -45.30 -5.84
CA GLU A 163 2.56 -45.63 -4.49
C GLU A 163 3.54 -44.57 -4.00
N ILE A 164 3.41 -44.18 -2.73
CA ILE A 164 4.28 -43.22 -2.04
C ILE A 164 4.75 -43.80 -0.70
N GLY A 165 6.00 -43.51 -0.32
CA GLY A 165 6.48 -43.71 1.04
C GLY A 165 7.19 -45.02 1.38
N LYS A 166 7.31 -45.97 0.44
CA LYS A 166 8.18 -47.14 0.61
C LYS A 166 9.52 -46.89 -0.09
N ILE A 167 10.64 -47.32 0.51
CA ILE A 167 12.03 -47.07 0.05
C ILE A 167 12.37 -47.46 -1.41
N GLU A 168 11.54 -48.30 -2.01
CA GLU A 168 11.67 -48.72 -3.41
C GLU A 168 11.06 -47.72 -4.40
N PHE A 169 10.41 -46.65 -3.92
CA PHE A 169 9.65 -45.73 -4.77
C PHE A 169 10.08 -44.28 -4.63
N TRP A 170 10.18 -43.63 -5.78
CA TRP A 170 10.10 -42.19 -5.90
C TRP A 170 8.79 -41.82 -6.54
N THR A 171 8.18 -40.74 -6.10
CA THR A 171 6.94 -40.21 -6.67
C THR A 171 7.20 -38.81 -7.20
N GLY A 172 6.71 -38.50 -8.39
CA GLY A 172 6.79 -37.18 -8.99
C GLY A 172 5.41 -36.61 -9.26
N LEU A 173 5.21 -35.34 -8.91
CA LEU A 173 4.00 -34.57 -9.17
C LEU A 173 4.37 -33.25 -9.82
N ARG A 174 3.83 -32.97 -11.01
CA ARG A 174 4.04 -31.74 -11.76
C ARG A 174 2.76 -30.91 -11.77
N PHE A 175 2.83 -29.72 -11.22
CA PHE A 175 1.74 -28.74 -11.22
C PHE A 175 2.03 -27.68 -12.27
N GLN A 176 1.05 -27.37 -13.11
CA GLN A 176 1.23 -26.47 -14.24
C GLN A 176 0.65 -25.07 -13.99
N ASN A 177 1.23 -24.07 -14.66
CA ASN A 177 0.72 -22.70 -14.70
C ASN A 177 0.50 -22.06 -13.32
N LEU A 178 1.50 -22.15 -12.44
CA LEU A 178 1.44 -21.53 -11.12
C LEU A 178 1.57 -20.02 -11.28
N ASN A 179 0.47 -19.29 -11.08
CA ASN A 179 0.44 -17.83 -11.16
C ASN A 179 1.04 -17.15 -9.91
N ILE A 180 2.20 -17.63 -9.45
CA ILE A 180 2.99 -17.05 -8.36
C ILE A 180 4.03 -16.11 -8.98
N PRO A 181 3.99 -14.80 -8.70
CA PRO A 181 5.01 -13.87 -9.16
C PRO A 181 6.41 -14.19 -8.65
N ALA A 182 7.43 -13.83 -9.43
CA ALA A 182 8.81 -13.90 -8.98
C ALA A 182 9.02 -13.03 -7.74
N GLY A 183 9.78 -13.54 -6.76
CA GLY A 183 10.03 -12.86 -5.49
C GLY A 183 8.90 -12.97 -4.46
N ALA A 184 7.82 -13.72 -4.75
CA ALA A 184 6.81 -14.03 -3.74
C ALA A 184 7.39 -14.87 -2.59
N VAL A 185 6.91 -14.60 -1.37
CA VAL A 185 7.23 -15.35 -0.16
C VAL A 185 6.12 -16.36 0.11
N ILE A 186 6.42 -17.64 0.02
CA ILE A 186 5.48 -18.72 0.32
C ILE A 186 5.29 -18.83 1.83
N THR A 187 4.06 -18.64 2.30
CA THR A 187 3.74 -18.65 3.73
C THR A 187 3.18 -19.98 4.21
N ASN A 188 2.58 -20.75 3.29
CA ASN A 188 2.06 -22.09 3.55
C ASN A 188 1.90 -22.82 2.22
N ALA A 189 2.30 -24.08 2.15
CA ALA A 189 2.01 -24.91 0.98
C ALA A 189 1.87 -26.38 1.34
N TYR A 190 0.93 -27.10 0.72
CA TYR A 190 0.81 -28.54 0.93
C TYR A 190 0.17 -29.24 -0.26
N VAL A 191 0.43 -30.53 -0.40
CA VAL A 191 -0.25 -31.39 -1.37
C VAL A 191 -1.31 -32.22 -0.65
N ALA A 192 -2.52 -32.23 -1.21
CA ALA A 192 -3.61 -33.09 -0.77
C ALA A 192 -3.74 -34.31 -1.70
N TYR A 193 -3.88 -35.50 -1.09
CA TYR A 193 -3.95 -36.79 -1.75
C TYR A 193 -5.26 -37.49 -1.39
N TYR A 194 -6.02 -37.94 -2.40
CA TYR A 194 -7.13 -38.87 -2.16
C TYR A 194 -6.59 -40.30 -2.13
N SER A 195 -6.77 -40.97 -1.01
CA SER A 195 -6.38 -42.38 -0.87
C SER A 195 -7.23 -43.27 -1.77
N SER A 196 -6.59 -44.28 -2.37
CA SER A 196 -7.32 -45.23 -3.21
C SER A 196 -7.69 -46.53 -2.50
N ARG A 197 -7.07 -46.83 -1.35
CA ARG A 197 -7.26 -48.08 -0.57
C ARG A 197 -6.98 -47.87 0.92
N ASP A 198 -7.48 -48.81 1.72
CA ASP A 198 -7.12 -48.96 3.13
C ASP A 198 -5.68 -49.49 3.29
N GLU A 199 -4.86 -48.77 4.05
CA GLU A 199 -3.48 -49.09 4.41
C GLU A 199 -3.26 -48.73 5.89
N THR A 200 -3.86 -49.51 6.80
CA THR A 200 -4.16 -49.05 8.18
C THR A 200 -3.18 -49.48 9.28
N ASN A 201 -2.36 -50.52 9.07
CA ASN A 201 -1.51 -51.12 10.11
C ASN A 201 -0.01 -51.03 9.82
N THR A 202 0.39 -50.01 9.07
CA THR A 202 1.76 -49.85 8.56
C THR A 202 2.22 -48.41 8.70
N VAL A 203 3.54 -48.17 8.67
CA VAL A 203 4.11 -46.82 8.63
C VAL A 203 4.80 -46.62 7.28
N ALA A 204 4.38 -45.59 6.56
CA ALA A 204 5.03 -45.12 5.34
C ALA A 204 5.69 -43.76 5.64
N ALA A 205 6.78 -43.44 4.95
CA ALA A 205 7.48 -42.18 5.19
C ALA A 205 8.14 -41.66 3.91
N VAL A 206 8.18 -40.34 3.75
CA VAL A 206 8.89 -39.69 2.63
C VAL A 206 9.71 -38.50 3.07
N ASN A 207 10.70 -38.16 2.26
CA ASN A 207 11.22 -36.80 2.15
C ASN A 207 10.68 -36.16 0.86
N PHE A 208 10.07 -34.99 0.98
CA PHE A 208 9.66 -34.16 -0.15
C PHE A 208 10.77 -33.20 -0.55
N PHE A 209 10.97 -33.09 -1.85
CA PHE A 209 11.85 -32.17 -2.53
C PHE A 209 11.08 -31.46 -3.65
N THR A 210 11.67 -30.41 -4.19
CA THR A 210 11.22 -29.77 -5.43
C THR A 210 12.31 -29.84 -6.49
N GLU A 211 11.96 -29.87 -7.77
CA GLU A 211 12.96 -29.73 -8.83
C GLU A 211 13.43 -28.28 -8.96
N LEU A 212 14.74 -28.05 -8.91
CA LEU A 212 15.37 -26.73 -9.08
C LEU A 212 15.43 -26.32 -10.56
N SER A 213 14.26 -26.16 -11.17
CA SER A 213 14.07 -25.63 -12.51
C SER A 213 12.83 -24.75 -12.54
N SER A 214 12.91 -23.58 -13.19
CA SER A 214 11.70 -22.90 -13.66
C SER A 214 11.07 -23.75 -14.75
N SER A 215 9.77 -24.02 -14.66
CA SER A 215 9.02 -24.75 -15.68
C SER A 215 9.58 -26.13 -16.08
N PRO A 216 9.77 -27.07 -15.14
CA PRO A 216 10.26 -28.42 -15.45
C PRO A 216 9.35 -29.15 -16.43
N ALA A 217 9.94 -30.06 -17.20
CA ALA A 217 9.22 -30.88 -18.16
C ALA A 217 8.35 -31.96 -17.47
N THR A 218 7.33 -32.41 -18.18
CA THR A 218 6.47 -33.54 -17.79
C THR A 218 7.26 -34.83 -17.63
N PHE A 219 6.71 -35.83 -16.95
CA PHE A 219 7.39 -37.11 -16.77
C PHE A 219 7.34 -37.94 -18.06
N VAL A 220 8.44 -38.64 -18.34
CA VAL A 220 8.57 -39.58 -19.45
C VAL A 220 9.12 -40.90 -18.90
N GLU A 221 8.88 -42.01 -19.59
CA GLU A 221 9.36 -43.36 -19.22
C GLU A 221 10.88 -43.50 -19.46
N GLN A 222 11.67 -42.64 -18.82
CA GLN A 222 13.12 -42.69 -18.81
C GLN A 222 13.59 -43.34 -17.51
N ILE A 223 14.53 -44.28 -17.61
CA ILE A 223 15.13 -44.92 -16.45
C ILE A 223 15.77 -43.85 -15.54
N TYR A 224 15.43 -43.87 -14.25
CA TYR A 224 15.81 -42.89 -13.23
C TYR A 224 15.29 -41.45 -13.49
N GLY A 225 14.24 -41.29 -14.30
CA GLY A 225 13.73 -39.98 -14.75
C GLY A 225 13.08 -39.11 -13.67
N ILE A 226 12.88 -39.63 -12.45
CA ILE A 226 12.42 -38.88 -11.28
C ILE A 226 13.58 -38.68 -10.31
N SER A 227 14.25 -39.75 -9.90
CA SER A 227 15.30 -39.71 -8.86
C SER A 227 16.57 -38.98 -9.30
N SER A 228 16.82 -38.84 -10.61
CA SER A 228 17.98 -38.11 -11.15
C SER A 228 17.73 -36.62 -11.40
N ARG A 229 16.51 -36.11 -11.13
CA ARG A 229 16.21 -34.68 -11.26
C ARG A 229 17.10 -33.86 -10.32
N SER A 230 17.39 -32.62 -10.70
CA SER A 230 18.12 -31.69 -9.82
C SER A 230 17.17 -31.17 -8.76
N LEU A 231 17.29 -31.66 -7.53
CA LEU A 231 16.34 -31.39 -6.45
C LEU A 231 16.81 -30.26 -5.52
N SER A 232 15.86 -29.73 -4.75
CA SER A 232 16.08 -28.77 -3.66
C SER A 232 17.14 -29.25 -2.68
N THR A 233 17.84 -28.30 -2.05
CA THR A 233 18.86 -28.61 -1.05
C THR A 233 18.19 -29.09 0.25
N GLY A 234 17.08 -28.45 0.61
CA GLY A 234 16.24 -28.86 1.73
C GLY A 234 15.28 -29.99 1.35
N SER A 235 14.74 -30.64 2.39
CA SER A 235 13.68 -31.63 2.26
C SER A 235 12.67 -31.51 3.40
N VAL A 236 11.41 -31.84 3.13
CA VAL A 236 10.36 -31.90 4.17
C VAL A 236 9.98 -33.36 4.46
N TYR A 237 10.15 -33.78 5.71
CA TYR A 237 9.83 -35.14 6.13
C TYR A 237 8.35 -35.31 6.46
N TRP A 238 7.73 -36.38 5.94
CA TRP A 238 6.37 -36.79 6.31
C TRP A 238 6.34 -38.23 6.81
N ASN A 239 5.95 -38.39 8.08
CA ASN A 239 5.59 -39.68 8.65
C ASN A 239 4.09 -39.95 8.46
N MET A 240 3.75 -40.90 7.61
CA MET A 240 2.36 -41.22 7.28
C MET A 240 1.84 -42.36 8.16
N GLY A 241 0.86 -42.03 8.99
CA GLY A 241 -0.01 -43.01 9.66
C GLY A 241 -0.88 -43.77 8.66
N GLY A 242 -1.74 -44.65 9.17
CA GLY A 242 -2.62 -45.46 8.32
C GLY A 242 -3.56 -44.61 7.46
N TRP A 243 -3.83 -45.06 6.22
CA TRP A 243 -4.84 -44.44 5.36
C TRP A 243 -6.10 -45.30 5.29
N PHE A 244 -7.26 -44.66 5.23
CA PHE A 244 -8.54 -45.26 4.89
C PHE A 244 -8.89 -44.88 3.47
N GLN A 245 -9.48 -45.79 2.71
CA GLN A 245 -9.93 -45.55 1.35
C GLN A 245 -10.89 -44.35 1.28
N ASP A 246 -10.80 -43.55 0.21
CA ASP A 246 -11.65 -42.39 -0.06
C ASP A 246 -11.46 -41.16 0.84
N ASP A 247 -10.52 -41.21 1.79
CA ASP A 247 -10.15 -40.07 2.62
C ASP A 247 -9.11 -39.16 1.94
N LEU A 248 -9.09 -37.90 2.39
CA LEU A 248 -8.13 -36.88 1.97
C LEU A 248 -7.01 -36.76 3.01
N TYR A 249 -5.76 -36.89 2.56
CA TYR A 249 -4.57 -36.71 3.39
C TYR A 249 -3.75 -35.53 2.88
N GLN A 250 -3.26 -34.71 3.80
CA GLN A 250 -2.46 -33.53 3.49
C GLN A 250 -1.00 -33.77 3.92
N SER A 251 -0.06 -33.38 3.06
CA SER A 251 1.35 -33.32 3.44
C SER A 251 1.57 -32.29 4.56
N PRO A 252 2.72 -32.33 5.25
CA PRO A 252 3.21 -31.19 6.01
C PRO A 252 3.43 -29.97 5.12
N ASP A 253 3.74 -28.83 5.74
CA ASP A 253 4.06 -27.59 5.03
C ASP A 253 5.34 -27.76 4.19
N LEU A 254 5.20 -27.51 2.89
CA LEU A 254 6.21 -27.60 1.83
C LEU A 254 6.76 -26.23 1.45
N SER A 255 6.36 -25.16 2.15
CA SER A 255 6.77 -23.78 1.88
C SER A 255 8.28 -23.64 1.67
N SER A 256 9.09 -24.26 2.52
CA SER A 256 10.56 -24.18 2.46
C SER A 256 11.17 -24.71 1.16
N VAL A 257 10.74 -25.89 0.70
CA VAL A 257 11.27 -26.49 -0.54
C VAL A 257 10.68 -25.84 -1.78
N ILE A 258 9.45 -25.32 -1.72
CA ILE A 258 8.86 -24.57 -2.84
C ILE A 258 9.54 -23.20 -2.96
N GLN A 259 9.86 -22.54 -1.85
CA GLN A 259 10.55 -21.24 -1.85
C GLN A 259 11.88 -21.32 -2.61
N GLU A 260 12.65 -22.41 -2.47
CA GLU A 260 13.91 -22.58 -3.23
C GLU A 260 13.72 -22.47 -4.75
N VAL A 261 12.56 -22.88 -5.28
CA VAL A 261 12.24 -22.78 -6.72
C VAL A 261 11.73 -21.38 -7.08
N ILE A 262 10.90 -20.77 -6.24
CA ILE A 262 10.39 -19.41 -6.45
C ILE A 262 11.51 -18.36 -6.40
N ASP A 263 12.56 -18.63 -5.60
CA ASP A 263 13.75 -17.79 -5.49
C ASP A 263 14.72 -17.92 -6.67
N LEU A 264 14.48 -18.86 -7.59
CA LEU A 264 15.26 -18.93 -8.82
C LEU A 264 15.02 -17.67 -9.64
N GLY A 265 16.08 -16.96 -10.02
CA GLY A 265 15.98 -15.77 -10.89
C GLY A 265 15.44 -16.04 -12.31
N SER A 266 15.15 -17.30 -12.63
CA SER A 266 14.47 -17.72 -13.86
C SER A 266 12.97 -17.99 -13.68
N TRP A 267 12.46 -18.00 -12.45
CA TRP A 267 11.04 -18.20 -12.16
C TRP A 267 10.21 -17.02 -12.67
N SER A 268 9.05 -17.32 -13.21
CA SER A 268 8.06 -16.34 -13.66
C SER A 268 6.64 -16.85 -13.39
N ALA A 269 5.69 -15.92 -13.20
CA ALA A 269 4.29 -16.29 -13.05
C ALA A 269 3.80 -17.08 -14.28
N GLY A 270 3.15 -18.21 -14.02
CA GLY A 270 2.74 -19.17 -15.04
C GLY A 270 3.72 -20.33 -15.25
N ASP A 271 4.83 -20.39 -14.51
CA ASP A 271 5.73 -21.53 -14.54
C ASP A 271 5.14 -22.78 -13.90
N ASN A 272 5.77 -23.93 -14.22
CA ASN A 272 5.42 -25.22 -13.65
C ASN A 272 6.29 -25.52 -12.43
N LEU A 273 5.82 -26.40 -11.55
CA LEU A 273 6.55 -26.88 -10.38
C LEU A 273 6.52 -28.40 -10.34
N VAL A 274 7.63 -29.05 -10.03
CA VAL A 274 7.67 -30.48 -9.74
C VAL A 274 8.02 -30.69 -8.28
N ILE A 275 7.19 -31.48 -7.59
CA ILE A 275 7.43 -32.00 -6.25
C ILE A 275 7.80 -33.47 -6.40
N VAL A 276 8.91 -33.87 -5.76
CA VAL A 276 9.41 -35.25 -5.72
C VAL A 276 9.34 -35.77 -4.30
N ALA A 277 8.83 -36.99 -4.12
CA ALA A 277 8.81 -37.68 -2.85
C ALA A 277 9.72 -38.90 -2.89
N GLU A 278 10.79 -38.88 -2.11
CA GLU A 278 11.66 -40.04 -1.88
C GLU A 278 11.02 -40.94 -0.82
N GLY A 279 10.76 -42.20 -1.15
CA GLY A 279 10.30 -43.19 -0.18
C GLY A 279 11.37 -43.54 0.85
N LEU A 280 10.98 -43.62 2.12
CA LEU A 280 11.87 -43.97 3.25
C LEU A 280 11.34 -45.13 4.09
N GLY A 281 10.03 -45.37 4.04
CA GLY A 281 9.35 -46.37 4.84
C GLY A 281 9.52 -47.80 4.34
N SER A 282 9.13 -48.75 5.17
CA SER A 282 9.03 -50.17 4.77
C SER A 282 7.71 -50.49 4.05
N GLN A 283 6.76 -49.56 4.09
CA GLN A 283 5.39 -49.72 3.62
C GLN A 283 4.97 -48.47 2.85
N LYS A 284 3.85 -48.57 2.13
CA LYS A 284 3.40 -47.59 1.15
C LYS A 284 2.03 -47.02 1.47
N ARG A 285 1.71 -45.91 0.82
CA ARG A 285 0.35 -45.41 0.63
C ARG A 285 0.02 -45.38 -0.84
N LYS A 286 -1.27 -45.48 -1.15
CA LYS A 286 -1.77 -45.39 -2.52
C LYS A 286 -2.72 -44.23 -2.64
N TYR A 287 -2.47 -43.40 -3.63
CA TYR A 287 -3.33 -42.27 -3.97
C TYR A 287 -3.78 -42.37 -5.42
N ARG A 288 -4.91 -41.74 -5.72
CA ARG A 288 -5.47 -41.68 -7.07
C ARG A 288 -4.68 -40.73 -7.94
N THR A 289 -4.35 -41.17 -9.13
CA THR A 289 -3.69 -40.37 -10.14
C THR A 289 -4.67 -39.57 -10.97
N HIS A 290 -4.14 -38.72 -11.85
CA HIS A 290 -4.94 -38.07 -12.87
C HIS A 290 -5.62 -39.07 -13.81
N ASP A 291 -4.93 -40.13 -14.23
CA ASP A 291 -5.48 -41.19 -15.09
C ASP A 291 -6.76 -41.83 -14.53
N LYS A 292 -6.79 -42.05 -13.20
CA LYS A 292 -7.95 -42.67 -12.56
C LYS A 292 -9.13 -41.73 -12.43
N ASN A 293 -8.87 -40.54 -11.91
CA ASN A 293 -9.92 -39.56 -11.65
C ASN A 293 -9.30 -38.16 -11.53
N PRO A 294 -9.37 -37.33 -12.59
CA PRO A 294 -8.86 -35.97 -12.58
C PRO A 294 -9.42 -35.08 -11.46
N VAL A 295 -10.63 -35.38 -10.94
CA VAL A 295 -11.23 -34.63 -9.83
C VAL A 295 -10.52 -34.92 -8.51
N GLN A 296 -10.08 -36.17 -8.32
CA GLN A 296 -9.43 -36.67 -7.09
C GLN A 296 -7.91 -36.82 -7.23
N ALA A 297 -7.32 -36.37 -8.35
CA ALA A 297 -5.88 -36.30 -8.53
C ALA A 297 -5.25 -35.37 -7.47
N PRO A 298 -3.93 -35.49 -7.20
CA PRO A 298 -3.26 -34.66 -6.22
C PRO A 298 -3.44 -33.17 -6.51
N ARG A 299 -3.58 -32.38 -5.44
CA ARG A 299 -3.76 -30.92 -5.50
C ARG A 299 -2.75 -30.21 -4.64
N LEU A 300 -2.06 -29.24 -5.21
CA LEU A 300 -1.19 -28.31 -4.52
C LEU A 300 -2.01 -27.10 -4.06
N TYR A 301 -1.88 -26.76 -2.79
CA TYR A 301 -2.39 -25.54 -2.18
C TYR A 301 -1.19 -24.68 -1.80
N VAL A 302 -1.22 -23.39 -2.15
CA VAL A 302 -0.16 -22.44 -1.80
C VAL A 302 -0.77 -21.12 -1.38
N ASP A 303 -0.38 -20.63 -0.21
CA ASP A 303 -0.57 -19.26 0.24
C ASP A 303 0.78 -18.54 0.17
N TYR A 304 0.78 -17.30 -0.32
CA TYR A 304 2.00 -16.52 -0.50
C TYR A 304 1.74 -15.02 -0.34
N LEU A 305 2.82 -14.29 -0.11
CA LEU A 305 2.84 -12.84 -0.05
C LEU A 305 3.69 -12.32 -1.21
N ILE A 306 3.18 -11.35 -1.95
CA ILE A 306 3.92 -10.68 -3.02
C ILE A 306 4.51 -9.39 -2.44
N PRO A 307 5.84 -9.23 -2.41
CA PRO A 307 6.45 -7.95 -2.07
C PRO A 307 6.06 -6.86 -3.08
N GLY A 308 5.31 -5.82 -2.66
CA GLY A 308 4.66 -4.83 -3.55
C GLY A 308 3.30 -5.35 -4.06
N GLN A 309 2.11 -4.76 -3.87
CA GLN A 309 1.59 -3.39 -3.97
C GLN A 309 0.10 -3.42 -3.52
N ASP A 310 -0.56 -2.36 -3.04
CA ASP A 310 -1.18 -1.34 -3.92
C ASP A 310 -1.43 0.03 -3.24
N GLU A 311 -1.33 0.16 -1.91
CA GLU A 311 -1.79 1.38 -1.25
C GLU A 311 -1.28 1.48 0.18
N TYR A 312 -0.44 2.47 0.51
CA TYR A 312 -0.24 2.86 1.91
C TYR A 312 -0.91 4.18 2.18
N ALA A 313 -1.95 4.11 3.01
CA ALA A 313 -2.52 5.24 3.70
C ALA A 313 -1.84 5.36 5.06
N TYR A 314 -1.43 6.58 5.37
CA TYR A 314 -0.90 6.95 6.66
C TYR A 314 -1.77 8.04 7.26
N VAL A 315 -1.91 8.00 8.58
CA VAL A 315 -2.44 9.10 9.37
C VAL A 315 -1.30 9.67 10.19
N VAL A 316 -1.08 10.97 10.05
CA VAL A 316 -0.13 11.76 10.82
C VAL A 316 -0.91 12.52 11.88
N GLU A 317 -0.55 12.37 13.16
CA GLU A 317 -1.27 13.01 14.26
C GLU A 317 -0.32 13.85 15.12
N VAL A 318 -0.63 15.13 15.35
CA VAL A 318 0.07 15.94 16.35
C VAL A 318 -0.52 15.70 17.74
N ASP A 319 0.33 15.52 18.75
CA ASP A 319 -0.09 15.38 20.15
C ASP A 319 -0.40 16.77 20.75
N PRO A 320 -1.67 17.12 21.02
CA PRO A 320 -1.99 18.44 21.56
C PRO A 320 -1.41 18.64 22.97
N ALA A 321 -1.15 17.57 23.72
CA ALA A 321 -0.54 17.66 25.05
C ALA A 321 0.95 17.99 25.00
N SER A 322 1.59 17.90 23.83
CA SER A 322 2.98 18.29 23.62
C SER A 322 3.15 19.79 23.29
N LEU A 323 2.05 20.50 23.02
CA LEU A 323 2.06 21.92 22.67
C LEU A 323 2.20 22.81 23.92
N PRO A 324 2.79 24.02 23.79
CA PRO A 324 3.02 24.90 24.93
C PRO A 324 1.73 25.52 25.48
N GLY A 325 1.60 25.53 26.81
CA GLY A 325 0.49 26.19 27.50
C GLY A 325 -0.86 25.51 27.27
N ALA A 326 -1.95 26.27 27.36
CA ALA A 326 -3.30 25.81 27.00
C ALA A 326 -3.54 26.07 25.50
N ALA A 327 -2.62 25.64 24.64
CA ALA A 327 -2.70 25.81 23.20
C ALA A 327 -3.94 25.12 22.62
N MET A 328 -4.56 25.78 21.65
CA MET A 328 -5.67 25.23 20.87
C MET A 328 -5.19 25.05 19.44
N LEU A 329 -5.46 23.88 18.84
CA LEU A 329 -5.20 23.69 17.41
C LEU A 329 -6.14 24.60 16.60
N THR A 330 -5.57 25.20 15.55
CA THR A 330 -6.30 26.00 14.55
C THR A 330 -6.54 25.20 13.27
N THR A 331 -5.73 24.17 13.02
CA THR A 331 -6.00 23.06 12.10
C THR A 331 -6.69 21.91 12.83
N ASP A 332 -7.03 20.83 12.14
CA ASP A 332 -7.28 19.56 12.83
C ASP A 332 -5.95 18.97 13.35
N ASN A 333 -6.07 17.86 14.09
CA ASN A 333 -4.91 17.18 14.67
C ASN A 333 -4.41 16.03 13.80
N VAL A 334 -5.01 15.80 12.63
CA VAL A 334 -4.77 14.62 11.79
C VAL A 334 -4.62 15.04 10.33
N GLU A 335 -3.51 14.66 9.73
CA GLU A 335 -3.28 14.76 8.29
C GLU A 335 -3.13 13.35 7.68
N THR A 336 -3.33 13.22 6.38
CA THR A 336 -3.24 11.93 5.69
C THR A 336 -2.17 11.95 4.61
N ALA A 337 -1.37 10.89 4.53
CA ALA A 337 -0.42 10.71 3.45
C ALA A 337 -0.66 9.41 2.69
N TYR A 338 -0.38 9.43 1.39
CA TYR A 338 -0.73 8.36 0.48
C TYR A 338 0.38 8.04 -0.50
N PHE A 339 0.77 6.75 -0.58
CA PHE A 339 1.81 6.31 -1.51
C PHE A 339 1.46 5.05 -2.29
N THR A 340 1.82 5.09 -3.57
CA THR A 340 1.64 4.01 -4.56
C THR A 340 2.95 3.37 -4.98
N GLY A 341 4.09 3.84 -4.47
CA GLY A 341 5.41 3.35 -4.84
C GLY A 341 6.48 3.80 -3.85
N LEU A 342 7.75 3.65 -4.24
CA LEU A 342 8.91 4.23 -3.54
C LEU A 342 9.25 5.61 -4.14
N ASP A 343 10.11 6.35 -3.43
CA ASP A 343 10.64 7.66 -3.87
C ASP A 343 9.54 8.72 -4.04
N GLN A 344 8.48 8.64 -3.25
CA GLN A 344 7.37 9.59 -3.24
C GLN A 344 7.40 10.49 -2.00
N VAL A 345 6.80 11.68 -2.11
CA VAL A 345 6.81 12.69 -1.06
C VAL A 345 5.40 13.20 -0.76
N ASP A 346 5.12 13.41 0.52
CA ASP A 346 3.98 14.14 1.03
C ASP A 346 4.47 15.10 2.13
N CYS A 347 4.48 16.39 1.85
CA CYS A 347 5.27 17.34 2.62
C CYS A 347 4.50 18.51 3.23
N LEU A 348 3.18 18.49 3.15
CA LEU A 348 2.30 19.57 3.60
C LEU A 348 1.45 19.13 4.80
N ASN A 349 1.99 18.24 5.63
CA ASN A 349 1.29 17.72 6.80
C ASN A 349 1.48 18.71 7.96
N ASP A 350 0.96 19.93 7.81
CA ASP A 350 1.22 21.04 8.72
C ASP A 350 0.14 21.15 9.81
N PHE A 351 0.55 21.50 11.04
CA PHE A 351 -0.36 21.66 12.17
C PHE A 351 -0.23 23.03 12.82
N GLY A 352 -1.30 23.82 12.74
CA GLY A 352 -1.38 25.15 13.33
C GLY A 352 -1.93 25.13 14.76
N PHE A 353 -1.36 25.94 15.66
CA PHE A 353 -1.93 26.17 16.98
C PHE A 353 -1.85 27.63 17.42
N PHE A 354 -2.74 28.03 18.32
CA PHE A 354 -2.76 29.36 18.93
C PHE A 354 -2.48 29.27 20.45
N PRO A 355 -1.42 29.92 20.97
CA PRO A 355 -1.08 29.95 22.39
C PRO A 355 -1.90 31.04 23.10
N GLY A 356 -3.19 30.80 23.26
CA GLY A 356 -4.05 31.68 24.04
C GLY A 356 -5.21 30.92 24.66
N SER A 357 -5.63 31.34 25.85
CA SER A 357 -6.98 31.03 26.32
C SER A 357 -7.99 31.61 25.34
N PRO A 358 -9.13 30.94 25.06
CA PRO A 358 -10.17 31.51 24.21
C PRO A 358 -10.46 32.93 24.69
N PRO A 359 -10.59 33.93 23.79
CA PRO A 359 -10.95 35.26 24.21
C PRO A 359 -12.20 35.15 25.08
N THR A 360 -12.12 35.61 26.33
CA THR A 360 -13.31 35.80 27.14
C THR A 360 -14.17 36.77 26.34
N VAL A 361 -15.20 36.26 25.66
CA VAL A 361 -16.20 37.11 25.06
C VAL A 361 -16.99 37.69 26.23
N THR A 362 -16.47 38.78 26.81
CA THR A 362 -17.30 39.67 27.62
C THR A 362 -18.22 40.36 26.63
N LEU A 363 -19.42 39.80 26.46
CA LEU A 363 -20.55 40.59 26.02
C LEU A 363 -20.83 41.58 27.16
N ASP A 364 -20.11 42.70 27.17
CA ASP A 364 -20.54 43.86 27.94
C ASP A 364 -21.70 44.47 27.15
N ASP A 365 -22.91 44.01 27.44
CA ASP A 365 -24.10 44.78 27.10
C ASP A 365 -24.09 46.00 28.05
N PRO A 366 -23.92 47.24 27.55
CA PRO A 366 -23.89 48.42 28.41
C PRO A 366 -25.21 48.69 29.13
N ALA A 367 -26.25 47.86 28.94
CA ALA A 367 -27.59 48.08 29.46
C ALA A 367 -27.97 47.33 30.75
N ASP A 368 -27.23 46.32 31.24
CA ASP A 368 -27.76 45.51 32.37
C ASP A 368 -26.78 45.17 33.53
N GLY A 369 -25.54 45.67 33.52
CA GLY A 369 -24.67 45.63 34.71
C GLY A 369 -24.46 44.24 35.36
N THR A 370 -24.72 43.14 34.65
CA THR A 370 -24.70 41.78 35.18
C THR A 370 -23.49 41.04 34.66
N ILE A 371 -22.58 40.68 35.58
CA ILE A 371 -21.39 39.90 35.29
C ILE A 371 -21.79 38.42 35.20
N TYR A 372 -21.72 37.82 34.01
CA TYR A 372 -21.93 36.38 33.83
C TYR A 372 -20.61 35.63 33.97
N THR A 373 -20.39 34.95 35.10
CA THR A 373 -19.26 34.02 35.30
C THR A 373 -19.75 32.58 35.17
N SER A 374 -19.79 32.04 33.96
CA SER A 374 -19.41 30.65 33.62
C SER A 374 -19.80 30.30 32.18
N LEU A 375 -19.00 29.41 31.59
CA LEU A 375 -19.25 28.74 30.31
C LEU A 375 -20.60 28.00 30.35
N GLN A 376 -21.66 28.65 29.90
CA GLN A 376 -22.84 27.95 29.38
C GLN A 376 -22.81 28.06 27.86
N THR A 377 -22.81 26.89 27.23
CA THR A 377 -22.91 26.71 25.79
C THR A 377 -24.13 27.47 25.27
N ILE A 378 -23.92 28.60 24.59
CA ILE A 378 -24.99 29.30 23.88
C ILE A 378 -25.20 28.55 22.57
N THR A 379 -26.15 27.61 22.57
CA THR A 379 -26.64 26.97 21.36
C THR A 379 -27.44 28.01 20.57
N LEU A 380 -26.82 28.67 19.59
CA LEU A 380 -27.53 29.43 18.58
C LEU A 380 -28.28 28.44 17.68
N ALA A 381 -29.52 28.14 18.04
CA ALA A 381 -30.44 27.43 17.17
C ALA A 381 -30.83 28.35 16.01
N ALA A 382 -30.01 28.35 14.95
CA ALA A 382 -30.36 28.96 13.68
C ALA A 382 -31.50 28.15 13.03
N THR A 383 -32.74 28.41 13.43
CA THR A 383 -33.90 28.04 12.62
C THR A 383 -33.92 29.01 11.44
N VAL A 384 -33.38 28.59 10.30
CA VAL A 384 -33.47 29.36 9.05
C VAL A 384 -34.94 29.33 8.60
N ALA A 385 -35.70 30.33 9.05
CA ALA A 385 -36.98 30.66 8.46
C ALA A 385 -36.73 31.16 7.03
N ARG A 386 -37.14 30.36 6.06
CA ARG A 386 -37.13 30.61 4.62
C ARG A 386 -37.98 31.84 4.27
N SER A 387 -37.49 33.07 4.52
CA SER A 387 -38.12 34.30 4.00
C SER A 387 -37.28 35.59 4.02
N VAL A 388 -35.97 35.58 4.32
CA VAL A 388 -35.15 36.84 4.27
C VAL A 388 -33.74 36.62 3.70
N LEU A 389 -33.62 35.95 2.56
CA LEU A 389 -32.41 35.94 1.73
C LEU A 389 -32.82 36.16 0.27
N HIS A 390 -33.28 37.38 -0.01
CA HIS A 390 -33.61 37.82 -1.37
C HIS A 390 -33.20 39.27 -1.68
N SER A 391 -32.30 39.88 -0.91
CA SER A 391 -31.87 41.27 -1.16
C SER A 391 -30.35 41.51 -1.21
N ILE A 392 -29.49 40.50 -1.09
CA ILE A 392 -28.02 40.74 -1.09
C ILE A 392 -27.25 39.92 -2.15
N PHE A 393 -27.87 38.94 -2.83
CA PHE A 393 -27.22 38.14 -3.88
C PHE A 393 -27.80 38.40 -5.28
N GLN A 394 -27.90 39.67 -5.68
CA GLN A 394 -28.07 40.04 -7.09
C GLN A 394 -27.24 41.28 -7.45
N THR A 395 -25.92 41.13 -7.49
CA THR A 395 -25.09 41.79 -8.51
C THR A 395 -23.84 40.92 -8.66
N ILE A 396 -23.45 40.60 -9.89
CA ILE A 396 -22.29 39.79 -10.29
C ILE A 396 -22.53 38.27 -10.26
N LEU A 397 -23.28 37.78 -11.24
CA LEU A 397 -23.01 36.53 -11.99
C LEU A 397 -24.04 36.42 -13.14
N GLN A 398 -23.84 37.23 -14.18
CA GLN A 398 -24.40 36.97 -15.51
C GLN A 398 -23.26 37.12 -16.52
N ARG A 399 -22.57 36.00 -16.77
CA ARG A 399 -22.21 35.47 -18.11
C ARG A 399 -21.19 34.34 -17.95
N CYS A 400 -21.69 33.14 -17.79
CA CYS A 400 -21.27 31.92 -18.49
C CYS A 400 -22.21 30.79 -18.09
N PRO A 401 -22.83 30.04 -19.03
CA PRO A 401 -23.58 28.83 -18.71
C PRO A 401 -22.62 27.66 -18.43
N SER A 402 -22.87 26.95 -17.33
CA SER A 402 -22.17 25.77 -16.80
C SER A 402 -22.51 24.47 -17.57
N PRO A 403 -22.12 23.26 -17.11
CA PRO A 403 -20.92 22.50 -17.52
C PRO A 403 -21.26 21.09 -18.08
N ILE A 404 -20.28 20.31 -18.56
CA ILE A 404 -20.19 18.83 -18.44
C ILE A 404 -18.88 18.30 -19.08
N LEU A 405 -18.10 17.60 -18.24
CA LEU A 405 -17.16 16.47 -18.41
C LEU A 405 -16.09 16.43 -19.54
N ALA A 406 -14.84 16.32 -19.05
CA ALA A 406 -13.74 15.43 -19.45
C ALA A 406 -12.90 15.68 -20.73
N LEU A 407 -11.58 15.70 -20.48
CA LEU A 407 -10.43 15.42 -21.37
C LEU A 407 -10.21 16.36 -22.57
N GLY A 408 -9.11 17.13 -22.52
CA GLY A 408 -8.52 17.75 -23.70
C GLY A 408 -7.96 19.15 -23.45
N SER A 409 -6.66 19.29 -23.65
CA SER A 409 -5.88 20.53 -23.68
C SER A 409 -6.58 21.72 -24.35
N CYS A 410 -6.59 22.89 -23.70
CA CYS A 410 -6.89 24.17 -24.34
C CYS A 410 -5.64 25.04 -24.34
N SER A 411 -4.95 25.07 -25.49
CA SER A 411 -3.95 26.07 -25.84
C SER A 411 -4.68 27.26 -26.49
N TRP A 412 -4.35 28.49 -26.10
CA TRP A 412 -4.79 29.69 -26.82
C TRP A 412 -3.60 30.34 -27.52
N ALA A 413 -3.67 30.35 -28.86
CA ALA A 413 -2.85 31.18 -29.72
C ALA A 413 -3.46 32.59 -29.82
N LEU A 414 -2.64 33.60 -29.61
CA LEU A 414 -2.96 35.00 -29.91
C LEU A 414 -3.07 35.19 -31.43
N SER A 415 -4.19 35.73 -31.92
CA SER A 415 -4.24 36.37 -33.23
C SER A 415 -4.81 37.79 -33.13
N LYS A 416 -3.88 38.74 -33.36
CA LYS A 416 -3.96 40.15 -33.76
C LYS A 416 -4.98 41.08 -33.09
#